data_AF-A0A833PF86-F1
#
_entry.id   AF-A0A833PF86-F1
#
_cell.length_a   1.000
_cell.length_b   1.000
_cell.length_c   1.000
_cell.angle_alpha   90.00
_cell.angle_beta   90.00
_cell.angle_gamma   90.00
#
_symmetry.space_group_name_H-M   'P 1'
#
loop_
_entity.id
_entity.type
_entity.pdbx_description
1 polymer ?
#
loop_
_entity_poly.entity_id
_entity_poly.type
_entity_poly.pdbx_seq_one_letter_code
_entity_poly.pdbx_strand_id
1 'polypeptide(L)'
;MQGSCKTNKQPNSIHEQPIRLKEYLVCIYYHKPSKNDDKAFQRASNHCLSQLKLNNCGNNFIFKEYQVTSGQDFKKAWAKIFEELNKNVAKVKEMHVFSHSSKTGGENDGLEFLSTRDARNDVLEDGTISYSEISQLEKLRWSPSANLVLHGCNTGLRGKSVQSIADVFAIRQEKCMVHGQKG
;
A
#
# COMPACT_ATOMS: atom_id res chain seq x y z
N MET A 1 14.62 25.07 -3.05
CA MET A 1 13.97 26.38 -3.26
C MET A 1 13.02 26.63 -2.10
N GLN A 2 13.36 27.54 -1.19
CA GLN A 2 12.45 27.98 -0.12
C GLN A 2 11.46 28.97 -0.74
N GLY A 3 10.16 28.67 -0.68
CA GLY A 3 9.12 29.59 -1.15
C GLY A 3 9.09 30.83 -0.25
N SER A 4 9.19 32.03 -0.83
CA SER A 4 8.98 33.27 -0.09
C SER A 4 7.48 33.56 -0.01
N CYS A 5 6.96 33.68 1.22
CA CYS A 5 5.60 34.15 1.45
C CYS A 5 5.64 35.67 1.54
N LYS A 6 5.11 36.37 0.52
CA LYS A 6 4.95 37.83 0.56
C LYS A 6 3.57 38.13 1.15
N THR A 7 3.53 38.71 2.34
CA THR A 7 2.28 39.15 2.96
C THR A 7 1.75 40.41 2.27
N ASN A 8 0.44 40.43 1.99
CA ASN A 8 -0.25 41.61 1.47
C ASN A 8 -0.34 42.65 2.59
N LYS A 9 -0.01 43.92 2.30
CA LYS A 9 -0.03 45.05 3.24
C LYS A 9 -1.43 45.67 3.40
N GLN A 10 -2.46 45.14 2.74
CA GLN A 10 -3.81 45.65 2.83
C GLN A 10 -4.53 45.11 4.09
N PRO A 11 -5.13 46.00 4.91
CA PRO A 11 -6.01 45.60 6.00
C PRO A 11 -7.17 44.77 5.42
N ASN A 12 -7.54 43.67 6.08
CA ASN A 12 -8.61 42.74 5.69
C ASN A 12 -8.39 41.94 4.40
N SER A 13 -7.15 41.78 3.93
CA SER A 13 -6.87 40.85 2.83
C SER A 13 -6.87 39.39 3.33
N ILE A 14 -7.84 38.60 2.88
CA ILE A 14 -7.84 37.14 3.06
C ILE A 14 -6.98 36.56 1.94
N HIS A 15 -5.84 35.96 2.29
CA HIS A 15 -5.06 35.14 1.35
C HIS A 15 -5.69 33.76 1.26
N GLU A 16 -6.53 33.54 0.26
CA GLU A 16 -6.95 32.19 -0.11
C GLU A 16 -5.87 31.55 -0.97
N GLN A 17 -5.01 30.73 -0.36
CA GLN A 17 -4.26 29.74 -1.13
C GLN A 17 -5.15 28.51 -1.30
N PRO A 18 -5.55 28.13 -2.53
CA PRO A 18 -6.17 26.83 -2.76
C PRO A 18 -5.12 25.75 -2.50
N ILE A 19 -5.07 25.24 -1.26
CA ILE A 19 -4.30 24.05 -0.93
C ILE A 19 -5.05 22.88 -1.56
N ARG A 20 -4.68 22.55 -2.81
CA ARG A 20 -5.14 21.31 -3.42
C ARG A 20 -4.40 20.17 -2.71
N LEU A 21 -5.11 19.54 -1.78
CA LEU A 21 -4.64 18.38 -1.05
C LEU A 21 -4.11 17.33 -2.05
N LYS A 22 -2.89 16.86 -1.84
CA LYS A 22 -2.27 15.87 -2.73
C LYS A 22 -2.92 14.51 -2.50
N GLU A 23 -3.14 13.80 -3.61
CA GLU A 23 -3.70 12.45 -3.60
C GLU A 23 -2.66 11.46 -4.13
N TYR A 24 -2.40 10.43 -3.35
CA TYR A 24 -1.41 9.40 -3.64
C TYR A 24 -2.10 8.24 -4.34
N LEU A 25 -1.48 7.79 -5.43
CA LEU A 25 -1.77 6.56 -6.11
C LEU A 25 -0.55 5.65 -5.96
N VAL A 26 -0.71 4.56 -5.24
CA VAL A 26 0.41 3.76 -4.71
C VAL A 26 0.36 2.34 -5.28
N CYS A 27 1.49 1.83 -5.73
CA CYS A 27 1.68 0.40 -5.99
C CYS A 27 2.77 -0.14 -5.06
N ILE A 28 2.49 -1.25 -4.39
CA ILE A 28 3.47 -2.04 -3.63
C ILE A 28 3.56 -3.39 -4.33
N TYR A 29 4.75 -3.85 -4.68
CA TYR A 29 4.91 -5.14 -5.34
C TYR A 29 6.03 -5.99 -4.73
N TYR A 30 5.74 -7.28 -4.59
CA TYR A 30 6.70 -8.29 -4.21
C TYR A 30 7.70 -8.53 -5.34
N HIS A 31 8.99 -8.57 -4.98
CA HIS A 31 10.06 -8.98 -5.87
C HIS A 31 10.90 -10.07 -5.21
N LYS A 32 11.09 -11.18 -5.94
CA LYS A 32 12.00 -12.24 -5.56
C LYS A 32 13.32 -12.06 -6.32
N PRO A 33 14.44 -11.71 -5.67
CA PRO A 33 15.73 -11.59 -6.34
C PRO A 33 16.27 -12.97 -6.72
N SER A 34 15.81 -13.50 -7.85
CA SER A 34 16.27 -14.75 -8.46
C SER A 34 16.61 -14.52 -9.93
N LYS A 35 17.63 -15.21 -10.45
CA LYS A 35 18.04 -15.12 -11.87
C LYS A 35 16.92 -15.50 -12.84
N ASN A 36 15.97 -16.33 -12.41
CA ASN A 36 14.85 -16.81 -13.21
C ASN A 36 13.51 -16.20 -12.76
N ASP A 37 13.53 -15.11 -11.97
CA ASP A 37 12.30 -14.41 -11.62
C ASP A 37 11.71 -13.78 -12.87
N ASP A 38 10.46 -14.15 -13.18
CA ASP A 38 9.78 -13.66 -14.36
C ASP A 38 9.36 -12.20 -14.18
N LYS A 39 9.54 -11.59 -13.01
CA LYS A 39 9.18 -10.20 -12.71
C LYS A 39 7.68 -9.91 -12.96
N ALA A 40 6.80 -10.90 -12.81
CA ALA A 40 5.37 -10.74 -13.08
C ALA A 40 4.73 -9.61 -12.27
N PHE A 41 4.98 -9.55 -10.97
CA PHE A 41 4.42 -8.49 -10.11
C PHE A 41 4.98 -7.10 -10.43
N GLN A 42 6.27 -7.00 -10.79
CA GLN A 42 6.84 -5.73 -11.26
C GLN A 42 6.16 -5.27 -12.55
N ARG A 43 5.97 -6.17 -13.53
CA ARG A 43 5.25 -5.83 -14.77
C ARG A 43 3.80 -5.42 -14.50
N ALA A 44 3.11 -6.13 -13.61
CA ALA A 44 1.74 -5.81 -13.22
C ALA A 44 1.65 -4.43 -12.54
N SER A 45 2.57 -4.14 -11.61
CA SER A 45 2.71 -2.83 -10.96
C SER A 45 2.97 -1.72 -11.98
N ASN A 46 3.92 -1.89 -12.88
CA ASN A 46 4.24 -0.93 -13.92
C ASN A 46 3.04 -0.64 -14.83
N HIS A 47 2.33 -1.69 -15.25
CA HIS A 47 1.12 -1.56 -16.05
C HIS A 47 0.04 -0.80 -15.28
N CYS A 48 -0.23 -1.20 -14.04
CA CYS A 48 -1.20 -0.55 -13.17
C CYS A 48 -0.89 0.93 -12.97
N LEU A 49 0.35 1.27 -12.62
CA LEU A 49 0.77 2.65 -12.42
C LEU A 49 0.65 3.48 -13.70
N SER A 50 0.90 2.87 -14.86
CA SER A 50 0.71 3.51 -16.17
C SER A 50 -0.76 3.83 -16.42
N GLN A 51 -1.67 2.88 -16.16
CA GLN A 51 -3.11 3.11 -16.26
C GLN A 51 -3.60 4.18 -15.27
N LEU A 52 -3.11 4.15 -14.04
CA LEU A 52 -3.44 5.17 -13.04
C LEU A 52 -3.00 6.57 -13.49
N LYS A 53 -1.83 6.70 -14.13
CA LYS A 53 -1.35 7.97 -14.71
C LYS A 53 -2.22 8.46 -15.87
N LEU A 54 -2.68 7.55 -16.73
CA LEU A 54 -3.58 7.91 -17.83
C LEU A 54 -4.95 8.40 -17.31
N ASN A 55 -5.47 7.75 -16.27
CA ASN A 55 -6.79 8.04 -15.71
C ASN A 55 -6.80 9.21 -14.71
N ASN A 56 -5.63 9.64 -14.22
CA ASN A 56 -5.51 10.71 -13.23
C ASN A 56 -4.54 11.79 -13.74
N CYS A 57 -5.09 12.85 -14.32
CA CYS A 57 -4.34 14.00 -14.81
C CYS A 57 -4.35 15.15 -13.80
N GLY A 58 -3.23 15.88 -13.72
CA GLY A 58 -3.12 17.08 -12.89
C GLY A 58 -2.06 17.00 -11.80
N ASN A 59 -1.61 18.17 -11.35
CA ASN A 59 -0.49 18.30 -10.42
C ASN A 59 -0.82 17.89 -8.98
N ASN A 60 -2.08 17.57 -8.68
CA ASN A 60 -2.54 17.12 -7.36
C ASN A 60 -2.29 15.62 -7.12
N PHE A 61 -2.02 14.84 -8.16
CA PHE A 61 -1.77 13.40 -8.04
C PHE A 61 -0.28 13.09 -7.88
N ILE A 62 0.04 12.19 -6.96
CA ILE A 62 1.40 11.71 -6.70
C ILE A 62 1.41 10.20 -6.88
N PHE A 63 2.22 9.73 -7.81
CA PHE A 63 2.36 8.31 -8.12
C PHE A 63 3.56 7.75 -7.35
N LYS A 64 3.35 6.68 -6.58
CA LYS A 64 4.38 6.05 -5.78
C LYS A 64 4.43 4.56 -6.08
N GLU A 65 5.64 4.02 -6.10
CA GLU A 65 5.88 2.61 -6.27
C GLU A 65 6.89 2.15 -5.21
N TYR A 66 6.59 1.03 -4.55
CA TYR A 66 7.44 0.42 -3.53
C TYR A 66 7.68 -1.05 -3.89
N GLN A 67 8.95 -1.40 -4.05
CA GLN A 67 9.40 -2.78 -4.18
C GLN A 67 9.63 -3.35 -2.78
N VAL A 68 9.11 -4.55 -2.51
CA VAL A 68 9.29 -5.26 -1.24
C VAL A 68 9.76 -6.69 -1.48
N THR A 69 10.59 -7.23 -0.59
CA THR A 69 11.08 -8.62 -0.70
C THR A 69 10.65 -9.49 0.47
N SER A 70 10.48 -8.90 1.65
CA SER A 70 10.09 -9.55 2.90
C SER A 70 8.87 -8.90 3.55
N GLY A 71 8.31 -9.54 4.57
CA GLY A 71 7.25 -8.96 5.39
C GLY A 71 7.72 -7.68 6.09
N GLN A 72 8.95 -7.65 6.61
CA GLN A 72 9.54 -6.43 7.16
C GLN A 72 9.61 -5.28 6.15
N ASP A 73 9.99 -5.55 4.90
CA ASP A 73 10.01 -4.52 3.86
C ASP A 73 8.62 -3.96 3.60
N PHE A 74 7.61 -4.83 3.59
CA PHE A 74 6.21 -4.43 3.47
C PHE A 74 5.78 -3.50 4.61
N LYS A 75 6.04 -3.88 5.86
CA LYS A 75 5.74 -3.07 7.05
C LYS A 75 6.46 -1.72 7.01
N LYS A 76 7.75 -1.70 6.61
CA LYS A 76 8.52 -0.46 6.44
C LYS A 76 7.98 0.43 5.33
N ALA A 77 7.59 -0.15 4.19
CA ALA A 77 6.98 0.59 3.09
C ALA A 77 5.64 1.21 3.54
N TRP A 78 4.82 0.46 4.27
CA TRP A 78 3.55 0.92 4.82
C TRP A 78 3.74 2.09 5.80
N ALA A 79 4.64 1.95 6.78
CA ALA A 79 4.98 3.00 7.73
C ALA A 79 5.52 4.25 7.03
N LYS A 80 6.38 4.08 6.02
CA LYS A 80 6.89 5.19 5.21
C LYS A 80 5.77 5.92 4.46
N ILE A 81 4.80 5.20 3.90
CA ILE A 81 3.62 5.82 3.27
C ILE A 81 2.84 6.62 4.32
N PHE A 82 2.58 6.05 5.49
CA PHE A 82 1.90 6.74 6.58
C PHE A 82 2.61 8.06 6.97
N GLU A 83 3.92 8.01 7.18
CA GLU A 83 4.74 9.20 7.49
C GLU A 83 4.69 10.24 6.37
N GLU A 84 4.85 9.82 5.11
CA GLU A 84 4.79 10.72 3.95
C GLU A 84 3.43 11.42 3.83
N LEU A 85 2.33 10.70 4.06
CA LEU A 85 0.97 11.27 4.00
C LEU A 85 0.74 12.31 5.10
N ASN A 86 1.22 12.03 6.32
CA ASN A 86 1.09 12.96 7.43
C ASN A 86 1.95 14.21 7.24
N LYS A 87 3.22 14.03 6.83
CA LYS A 87 4.14 15.14 6.58
C LYS A 87 3.64 16.08 5.48
N ASN A 88 3.04 15.54 4.42
CA ASN A 88 2.60 16.32 3.26
C ASN A 88 1.11 16.71 3.31
N VAL A 89 0.39 16.37 4.39
CA VAL A 89 -1.06 16.54 4.53
C VAL A 89 -1.79 15.99 3.29
N ALA A 90 -1.42 14.78 2.89
CA ALA A 90 -1.92 14.10 1.70
C ALA A 90 -2.85 12.93 2.07
N LYS A 91 -3.56 12.41 1.08
CA LYS A 91 -4.43 11.24 1.22
C LYS A 91 -4.13 10.19 0.16
N VAL A 92 -4.45 8.93 0.42
CA VAL A 92 -4.42 7.85 -0.57
C VAL A 92 -5.76 7.79 -1.29
N LYS A 93 -5.72 7.93 -2.61
CA LYS A 93 -6.89 7.73 -3.47
C LYS A 93 -7.01 6.28 -3.92
N GLU A 94 -5.89 5.65 -4.26
CA GLU A 94 -5.87 4.28 -4.74
C GLU A 94 -4.55 3.61 -4.38
N MET A 95 -4.62 2.37 -3.90
CA MET A 95 -3.45 1.56 -3.57
C MET A 95 -3.62 0.15 -4.11
N HIS A 96 -2.57 -0.37 -4.73
CA HIS A 96 -2.50 -1.75 -5.18
C HIS A 96 -1.35 -2.47 -4.50
N VAL A 97 -1.62 -3.68 -3.99
CA VAL A 97 -0.62 -4.57 -3.40
C VAL A 97 -0.53 -5.82 -4.26
N PHE A 98 0.62 -6.07 -4.87
CA PHE A 98 0.90 -7.24 -5.69
C PHE A 98 1.80 -8.19 -4.91
N SER A 99 1.26 -9.30 -4.46
CA SER A 99 2.00 -10.28 -3.65
C SER A 99 1.49 -11.70 -3.87
N HIS A 100 2.23 -12.68 -3.38
CA HIS A 100 1.62 -13.97 -3.09
C HIS A 100 0.71 -13.85 -1.86
N SER A 101 -0.13 -14.86 -1.69
CA SER A 101 -0.95 -15.01 -0.49
C SER A 101 -1.20 -16.49 -0.24
N SER A 102 -0.87 -16.93 0.96
CA SER A 102 -1.15 -18.28 1.43
C SER A 102 -2.63 -18.43 1.69
N LYS A 103 -3.10 -19.63 1.40
CA LYS A 103 -4.25 -20.22 2.09
C LYS A 103 -3.91 -21.68 2.35
N THR A 104 -3.39 -21.97 3.54
CA THR A 104 -2.96 -23.32 3.90
C THR A 104 -3.52 -23.69 5.26
N GLY A 105 -4.68 -24.36 5.24
CA GLY A 105 -5.01 -25.40 6.22
C GLY A 105 -5.28 -25.01 7.68
N GLY A 106 -4.81 -23.87 8.19
CA GLY A 106 -5.06 -23.40 9.55
C GLY A 106 -3.93 -22.64 10.27
N GLU A 107 -2.73 -22.47 9.71
CA GLU A 107 -1.61 -21.92 10.51
C GLU A 107 -1.04 -20.57 10.04
N ASN A 108 -0.91 -20.29 8.73
CA ASN A 108 -0.32 -19.04 8.24
C ASN A 108 -1.18 -18.37 7.13
N ASP A 109 -2.31 -17.76 7.51
CA ASP A 109 -3.14 -16.96 6.59
C ASP A 109 -2.60 -15.51 6.51
N GLY A 110 -2.25 -15.04 5.31
CA GLY A 110 -1.67 -13.70 5.15
C GLY A 110 -1.13 -13.36 3.76
N LEU A 111 -0.43 -12.24 3.67
CA LEU A 111 0.33 -11.88 2.47
C LEU A 111 1.71 -12.55 2.55
N GLU A 112 2.11 -13.28 1.51
CA GLU A 112 3.35 -14.04 1.48
C GLU A 112 4.48 -13.29 0.75
N PHE A 113 5.65 -13.32 1.37
CA PHE A 113 6.93 -12.76 0.93
C PHE A 113 8.06 -13.75 1.23
N LEU A 114 9.32 -13.36 1.02
CA LEU A 114 10.45 -14.21 1.40
C LEU A 114 10.62 -14.25 2.92
N SER A 115 10.75 -15.47 3.46
CA SER A 115 11.25 -15.69 4.81
C SER A 115 12.68 -15.17 4.94
N THR A 116 12.99 -14.53 6.05
CA THR A 116 14.36 -14.12 6.37
C THR A 116 14.97 -15.07 7.38
N ARG A 117 16.25 -15.39 7.18
CA ARG A 117 17.00 -16.31 8.05
C ARG A 117 18.31 -15.67 8.46
N ASP A 118 18.80 -16.03 9.63
CA ASP A 118 20.11 -15.57 10.11
C ASP A 118 21.26 -16.39 9.50
N ALA A 119 22.50 -16.07 9.89
CA ALA A 119 23.70 -16.78 9.42
C ALA A 119 23.77 -18.26 9.86
N ARG A 120 22.97 -18.65 10.86
CA ARG A 120 22.85 -20.02 11.38
C ARG A 120 21.68 -20.77 10.75
N ASN A 121 20.99 -20.14 9.79
CA ASN A 121 19.80 -20.63 9.10
C ASN A 121 18.54 -20.70 9.99
N ASP A 122 18.54 -20.02 11.14
CA ASP A 122 17.37 -19.88 12.00
C ASP A 122 16.39 -18.88 11.37
N VAL A 123 15.08 -19.17 11.46
CA VAL A 123 14.03 -18.31 10.88
C VAL A 123 13.90 -17.05 11.74
N LEU A 124 14.22 -15.90 11.14
CA LEU A 124 14.01 -14.58 11.75
C LEU A 124 12.58 -14.07 11.48
N GLU A 125 12.08 -14.32 10.28
CA GLU A 125 10.70 -14.03 9.86
C GLU A 125 10.26 -15.11 8.87
N ASP A 126 9.05 -15.64 9.03
CA ASP A 126 8.50 -16.69 8.18
C ASP A 126 8.10 -16.20 6.77
N GLY A 127 8.08 -14.87 6.58
CA GLY A 127 7.75 -14.21 5.32
C GLY A 127 6.26 -13.94 5.13
N THR A 128 5.40 -14.27 6.10
CA THR A 128 3.95 -14.06 6.01
C THR A 128 3.54 -12.87 6.86
N ILE A 129 2.85 -11.89 6.27
CA ILE A 129 2.15 -10.85 7.04
C ILE A 129 0.81 -11.43 7.47
N SER A 130 0.75 -11.84 8.73
CA SER A 130 -0.42 -12.49 9.34
C SER A 130 -1.58 -11.51 9.60
N TYR A 131 -2.77 -12.04 9.91
CA TYR A 131 -3.96 -11.21 10.20
C TYR A 131 -3.76 -10.27 11.41
N SER A 132 -3.03 -10.73 12.44
CA SER A 132 -2.70 -9.93 13.61
C SER A 132 -1.77 -8.77 13.25
N GLU A 133 -0.78 -9.00 12.38
CA GLU A 133 0.11 -7.95 11.88
C GLU A 133 -0.64 -6.96 10.98
N ILE A 134 -1.51 -7.43 10.09
CA ILE A 134 -2.37 -6.53 9.27
C ILE A 134 -3.18 -5.62 10.19
N SER A 135 -3.74 -6.16 11.27
CA SER A 135 -4.54 -5.41 12.25
C SER A 135 -3.74 -4.37 13.03
N GLN A 136 -2.40 -4.45 13.00
CA GLN A 136 -1.50 -3.51 13.66
C GLN A 136 -0.94 -2.43 12.73
N LEU A 137 -0.96 -2.64 11.39
CA LEU A 137 -0.48 -1.67 10.39
C LEU A 137 -1.08 -0.28 10.60
N GLU A 138 -0.34 0.79 10.33
CA GLU A 138 -0.85 2.15 10.49
C GLU A 138 -2.13 2.39 9.66
N LYS A 139 -3.08 3.16 10.23
CA LYS A 139 -4.27 3.60 9.50
C LYS A 139 -3.87 4.73 8.55
N LEU A 140 -3.89 4.46 7.25
CA LEU A 140 -3.56 5.47 6.25
C LEU A 140 -4.70 6.49 6.12
N ARG A 141 -4.37 7.70 5.68
CA ARG A 141 -5.37 8.75 5.41
C ARG A 141 -5.97 8.52 4.03
N TRP A 142 -7.14 7.91 3.97
CA TRP A 142 -7.82 7.63 2.70
C TRP A 142 -8.65 8.83 2.21
N SER A 143 -8.66 9.05 0.90
CA SER A 143 -9.62 9.94 0.24
C SER A 143 -11.03 9.35 0.30
N PRO A 144 -12.09 10.18 0.19
CA PRO A 144 -13.44 9.66 0.00
C PRO A 144 -13.48 8.71 -1.20
N SER A 145 -14.15 7.56 -1.04
CA SER A 145 -14.28 6.53 -2.08
C SER A 145 -12.96 5.93 -2.56
N ALA A 146 -11.89 5.97 -1.74
CA ALA A 146 -10.61 5.37 -2.09
C ALA A 146 -10.67 3.84 -2.16
N ASN A 147 -9.75 3.27 -2.96
CA ASN A 147 -9.65 1.82 -3.15
C ASN A 147 -8.31 1.27 -2.65
N LEU A 148 -8.34 0.13 -1.98
CA LEU A 148 -7.20 -0.73 -1.74
C LEU A 148 -7.44 -2.07 -2.45
N VAL A 149 -6.61 -2.42 -3.42
CA VAL A 149 -6.77 -3.64 -4.22
C VAL A 149 -5.62 -4.60 -3.94
N LEU A 150 -5.96 -5.80 -3.49
CA LEU A 150 -5.01 -6.86 -3.16
C LEU A 150 -4.93 -7.87 -4.30
N HIS A 151 -3.89 -7.76 -5.12
CA HIS A 151 -3.57 -8.64 -6.24
C HIS A 151 -2.73 -9.83 -5.76
N GLY A 152 -3.37 -10.73 -5.03
CA GLY A 152 -2.82 -12.02 -4.63
C GLY A 152 -3.90 -13.09 -4.76
N CYS A 153 -3.53 -14.27 -5.24
CA CYS A 153 -4.47 -15.38 -5.37
C CYS A 153 -5.13 -15.66 -4.01
N ASN A 154 -6.46 -15.66 -3.95
CA ASN A 154 -7.26 -15.94 -2.76
C ASN A 154 -7.38 -14.81 -1.71
N THR A 155 -6.85 -13.60 -1.95
CA THR A 155 -6.99 -12.48 -0.99
C THR A 155 -8.45 -12.10 -0.70
N GLY A 156 -9.37 -12.38 -1.63
CA GLY A 156 -10.81 -12.17 -1.48
C GLY A 156 -11.62 -13.41 -1.09
N LEU A 157 -10.98 -14.54 -0.77
CA LEU A 157 -11.65 -15.79 -0.41
C LEU A 157 -11.62 -16.03 1.10
N ARG A 158 -12.81 -16.20 1.69
CA ARG A 158 -12.97 -16.70 3.07
C ARG A 158 -12.72 -18.21 3.05
N GLY A 159 -11.80 -18.70 3.87
CA GLY A 159 -11.38 -20.10 3.90
C GLY A 159 -12.09 -20.93 4.95
N LYS A 160 -11.29 -21.65 5.73
CA LYS A 160 -11.72 -22.13 7.06
C LYS A 160 -11.87 -20.96 8.04
N SER A 161 -11.14 -19.87 7.82
CA SER A 161 -11.34 -18.60 8.52
C SER A 161 -12.64 -17.91 8.10
N VAL A 162 -13.28 -17.24 9.06
CA VAL A 162 -14.50 -16.43 8.86
C VAL A 162 -14.19 -15.19 8.00
N GLN A 163 -12.95 -14.73 8.01
CA GLN A 163 -12.49 -13.52 7.32
C GLN A 163 -11.52 -13.88 6.19
N SER A 164 -11.57 -13.12 5.11
CA SER A 164 -10.54 -13.09 4.07
C SER A 164 -9.47 -12.05 4.41
N ILE A 165 -8.31 -12.10 3.75
CA ILE A 165 -7.26 -11.07 3.91
C ILE A 165 -7.82 -9.67 3.62
N ALA A 166 -8.65 -9.53 2.57
CA ALA A 166 -9.31 -8.28 2.24
C ALA A 166 -10.25 -7.77 3.34
N ASP A 167 -10.96 -8.67 4.03
CA ASP A 167 -11.82 -8.28 5.16
C ASP A 167 -11.00 -7.71 6.33
N VAL A 168 -9.84 -8.31 6.63
CA VAL A 168 -8.95 -7.83 7.69
C VAL A 168 -8.40 -6.44 7.37
N PHE A 169 -7.97 -6.21 6.13
CA PHE A 169 -7.57 -4.88 5.67
C PHE A 169 -8.72 -3.88 5.73
N ALA A 170 -9.95 -4.28 5.34
CA ALA A 170 -11.12 -3.40 5.38
C ALA A 170 -11.45 -2.96 6.80
N ILE A 171 -11.47 -3.91 7.74
CA ILE A 171 -11.69 -3.64 9.17
C ILE A 171 -10.60 -2.72 9.70
N ARG A 172 -9.34 -2.98 9.33
CA ARG A 172 -8.23 -2.15 9.82
C ARG A 172 -8.27 -0.72 9.29
N GLN A 173 -8.50 -0.55 7.99
CA GLN A 173 -8.35 0.75 7.33
C GLN A 173 -9.62 1.61 7.39
N GLU A 174 -10.80 1.01 7.57
CA GLU A 174 -12.13 1.61 7.83
C GLU A 174 -12.68 2.58 6.76
N LYS A 175 -11.83 3.35 6.07
CA LYS A 175 -12.18 4.49 5.21
C LYS A 175 -11.83 4.28 3.73
N CYS A 176 -11.53 3.06 3.32
CA CYS A 176 -11.37 2.68 1.92
C CYS A 176 -12.16 1.41 1.61
N MET A 177 -12.53 1.26 0.34
CA MET A 177 -13.05 0.01 -0.18
C MET A 177 -11.89 -0.93 -0.44
N VAL A 178 -11.94 -2.13 0.14
CA VAL A 178 -10.89 -3.14 -0.04
C VAL A 178 -11.38 -4.24 -0.97
N HIS A 179 -10.60 -4.52 -2.00
CA HIS A 179 -10.91 -5.51 -3.02
C HIS A 179 -9.86 -6.62 -2.96
N GLY A 180 -10.32 -7.85 -2.79
CA GLY A 180 -9.46 -9.05 -2.89
C GLY A 180 -9.78 -9.85 -4.15
N GLN A 181 -8.79 -10.57 -4.67
CA GLN A 181 -8.96 -11.43 -5.82
C GLN A 181 -9.54 -12.79 -5.39
N LYS A 182 -10.57 -13.22 -6.11
CA LYS A 182 -11.09 -14.59 -6.08
C LYS A 182 -10.44 -15.31 -7.27
N GLY A 183 -9.78 -16.43 -7.02
CA GLY A 183 -9.08 -17.21 -8.05
C GLY A 183 -10.02 -17.71 -9.14
#